data_AF-A0A7T8KIK6-F1
#
_entry.id   AF-A0A7T8KIK6-F1
#
_cell.length_a   1.000
_cell.length_b   1.000
_cell.length_c   1.000
_cell.angle_alpha   90.00
_cell.angle_beta   90.00
_cell.angle_gamma   90.00
#
_symmetry.space_group_name_H-M   'P 1'
#
loop_
_entity.id
_entity.type
_entity.pdbx_description
1 polymer ?
#
loop_
_entity_poly.entity_id
_entity_poly.type
_entity_poly.pdbx_seq_one_letter_code
_entity_poly.pdbx_strand_id
1 'polypeptide(L)'
;SVAWIKNNLDFNISKDVNLFETTIRILGGLLSAYHLTDKTHSVLLDKAKDLGDRLLGGFQTPSGIPYSDINLRTAKGHVPRWSPDSSTSEVTTLQLEFRDLSRCTGSPTYEEKAFHAKKWHGLVPIFINVQTGEFQKSSTITLGARGDSYYEYLLKQWIQTGKTHDFLKADYMEAIDG
;
A
#
# COMPACT_ATOMS: atom_id res chain seq x y z
N SER A 1 4.34 7.85 -22.80
CA SER A 1 3.21 8.70 -23.25
C SER A 1 1.90 8.01 -22.92
N VAL A 2 0.79 8.76 -22.74
CA VAL A 2 -0.55 8.20 -22.48
C VAL A 2 -0.99 7.21 -23.56
N ALA A 3 -0.62 7.47 -24.82
CA ALA A 3 -0.89 6.56 -25.95
C ALA A 3 -0.26 5.17 -25.75
N TRP A 4 0.97 5.09 -25.23
CA TRP A 4 1.60 3.81 -24.96
C TRP A 4 0.86 3.04 -23.85
N ILE A 5 0.47 3.73 -22.77
CA ILE A 5 -0.30 3.15 -21.66
C ILE A 5 -1.62 2.58 -22.16
N LYS A 6 -2.35 3.34 -22.97
CA LYS A 6 -3.63 2.91 -23.54
C LYS A 6 -3.48 1.62 -24.36
N ASN A 7 -2.42 1.52 -25.15
CA ASN A 7 -2.29 0.47 -26.17
C ASN A 7 -1.48 -0.75 -25.71
N ASN A 8 -0.62 -0.64 -24.69
CA ASN A 8 0.37 -1.66 -24.37
C ASN A 8 0.41 -2.07 -22.89
N LEU A 9 -0.08 -1.24 -21.98
CA LEU A 9 -0.04 -1.58 -20.56
C LEU A 9 -1.16 -2.56 -20.23
N ASP A 10 -0.81 -3.81 -19.96
CA ASP A 10 -1.75 -4.87 -19.59
C ASP A 10 -1.31 -5.54 -18.28
N PHE A 11 -2.22 -5.59 -17.31
CA PHE A 11 -2.00 -6.24 -16.02
C PHE A 11 -2.53 -7.67 -15.97
N ASN A 12 -3.15 -8.15 -17.04
CA ASN A 12 -3.61 -9.54 -17.16
C ASN A 12 -2.48 -10.52 -17.50
N ILE A 13 -1.39 -10.45 -16.73
CA ILE A 13 -0.17 -11.25 -16.92
C ILE A 13 0.08 -12.14 -15.72
N SER A 14 0.52 -13.38 -15.98
CA SER A 14 0.84 -14.34 -14.91
C SER A 14 2.19 -14.05 -14.28
N LYS A 15 2.27 -12.97 -13.51
CA LYS A 15 3.50 -12.51 -12.90
C LYS A 15 3.26 -12.16 -11.44
N ASP A 16 4.16 -12.66 -10.59
CA ASP A 16 4.23 -12.25 -9.19
C ASP A 16 4.96 -10.90 -9.13
N VAL A 17 4.36 -9.96 -8.42
CA VAL A 17 4.90 -8.63 -8.18
C VAL A 17 4.85 -8.31 -6.70
N ASN A 18 5.81 -7.51 -6.23
CA ASN A 18 5.76 -7.00 -4.88
C ASN A 18 4.64 -5.95 -4.78
N LEU A 19 3.74 -6.13 -3.82
CA LEU A 19 2.56 -5.30 -3.60
C LEU A 19 2.94 -3.85 -3.30
N PHE A 20 3.94 -3.64 -2.44
CA PHE A 20 4.42 -2.32 -2.06
C PHE A 20 5.00 -1.57 -3.26
N GLU A 21 5.98 -2.16 -3.94
CA GLU A 21 6.67 -1.53 -5.07
C GLU A 21 5.70 -1.22 -6.22
N THR A 22 4.75 -2.13 -6.47
CA THR A 22 3.73 -1.93 -7.50
C THR A 22 2.78 -0.80 -7.12
N THR A 23 2.44 -0.67 -5.85
CA THR A 23 1.56 0.38 -5.32
C THR A 23 2.22 1.75 -5.44
N ILE A 24 3.39 1.96 -4.83
CA ILE A 24 4.00 3.29 -4.78
C ILE A 24 4.51 3.77 -6.16
N ARG A 25 4.91 2.85 -7.05
CA ARG A 25 5.45 3.23 -8.37
C ARG A 25 4.38 3.28 -9.45
N ILE A 26 3.62 2.21 -9.62
CA ILE A 26 2.72 2.05 -10.77
C ILE A 26 1.36 2.66 -10.46
N LEU A 27 0.73 2.27 -9.35
CA LEU A 27 -0.56 2.84 -8.95
C LEU A 27 -0.42 4.33 -8.63
N GLY A 28 0.54 4.70 -7.79
CA GLY A 28 0.85 6.09 -7.47
C GLY A 28 1.21 6.93 -8.71
N GLY A 29 1.97 6.37 -9.65
CA GLY A 29 2.32 7.02 -10.91
C GLY A 29 1.12 7.25 -11.84
N LEU A 30 0.23 6.26 -11.98
CA LEU A 30 -0.99 6.38 -12.79
C LEU A 30 -1.96 7.41 -12.20
N LEU A 31 -2.17 7.39 -10.89
CA LEU A 31 -3.03 8.37 -10.19
C LEU A 31 -2.46 9.78 -10.26
N SER A 32 -1.16 9.94 -10.05
CA SER A 32 -0.49 11.25 -10.18
C SER A 32 -0.63 11.80 -11.59
N ALA A 33 -0.40 10.97 -12.62
CA ALA A 33 -0.58 11.38 -14.01
C ALA A 33 -2.05 11.72 -14.32
N TYR A 34 -3.01 11.00 -13.75
CA TYR A 34 -4.43 11.31 -13.90
C TYR A 34 -4.78 12.69 -13.32
N HIS A 35 -4.28 13.03 -12.12
CA HIS A 35 -4.50 14.35 -11.55
C HIS A 35 -3.77 15.46 -12.32
N LEU A 36 -2.51 15.25 -12.72
CA LEU A 36 -1.70 16.23 -13.46
C LEU A 36 -2.19 16.49 -14.89
N THR A 37 -3.04 15.61 -15.43
CA THR A 37 -3.69 15.79 -16.74
C THR A 37 -5.10 16.38 -16.59
N ASP A 38 -5.35 17.06 -15.46
CA ASP A 38 -6.65 17.62 -15.08
C ASP A 38 -7.80 16.61 -15.20
N LYS A 39 -7.49 15.33 -14.96
CA LYS A 39 -8.45 14.20 -15.04
C LYS A 39 -9.07 14.00 -16.42
N THR A 40 -8.51 14.60 -17.47
CA THR A 40 -9.03 14.52 -18.84
C THR A 40 -8.73 13.18 -19.53
N HIS A 41 -7.72 12.45 -19.07
CA HIS A 41 -7.34 11.15 -19.61
C HIS A 41 -7.87 9.99 -18.75
N SER A 42 -9.15 9.64 -18.94
CA SER A 42 -9.82 8.56 -18.18
C SER A 42 -9.08 7.23 -18.20
N VAL A 43 -8.36 6.92 -19.29
CA VAL A 43 -7.57 5.69 -19.43
C VAL A 43 -6.53 5.50 -18.31
N LEU A 44 -6.01 6.59 -17.74
CA LEU A 44 -5.07 6.51 -16.61
C LEU A 44 -5.77 5.99 -15.35
N LEU A 45 -6.98 6.48 -15.08
CA LEU A 45 -7.81 6.01 -13.98
C LEU A 45 -8.31 4.58 -14.25
N ASP A 46 -8.69 4.26 -15.48
CA ASP A 46 -9.12 2.90 -15.86
C ASP A 46 -8.01 1.88 -15.57
N LYS A 47 -6.75 2.21 -15.92
CA LYS A 47 -5.59 1.37 -15.62
C LYS A 47 -5.26 1.34 -14.13
N ALA A 48 -5.36 2.46 -13.43
CA ALA A 48 -5.17 2.50 -11.98
C ALA A 48 -6.19 1.61 -11.26
N LYS A 49 -7.45 1.64 -11.71
CA LYS A 49 -8.53 0.79 -11.18
C LYS A 49 -8.30 -0.69 -11.47
N ASP A 50 -7.98 -1.07 -12.71
CA ASP A 50 -7.65 -2.46 -13.08
C ASP A 50 -6.50 -3.01 -12.22
N LEU A 51 -5.44 -2.21 -12.03
CA LEU A 51 -4.35 -2.59 -11.14
C LEU A 51 -4.81 -2.72 -9.69
N GLY A 52 -5.51 -1.72 -9.15
CA GLY A 52 -6.00 -1.73 -7.76
C GLY A 52 -6.91 -2.92 -7.45
N ASP A 53 -7.81 -3.27 -8.38
CA ASP A 53 -8.70 -4.43 -8.24
C ASP A 53 -7.91 -5.74 -8.10
N ARG A 54 -6.80 -5.88 -8.83
CA ARG A 54 -5.90 -7.03 -8.70
C ARG A 54 -5.19 -7.00 -7.36
N LEU A 55 -4.61 -5.85 -6.99
CA LEU A 55 -3.83 -5.68 -5.76
C LEU A 55 -4.65 -5.90 -4.47
N LEU A 56 -5.98 -5.73 -4.50
CA LEU A 56 -6.87 -6.05 -3.39
C LEU A 56 -6.71 -7.50 -2.89
N GLY A 57 -6.30 -8.43 -3.75
CA GLY A 57 -6.01 -9.81 -3.37
C GLY A 57 -4.90 -9.97 -2.34
N GLY A 58 -4.00 -8.97 -2.22
CA GLY A 58 -2.92 -8.95 -1.24
C GLY A 58 -3.44 -8.83 0.20
N PHE A 59 -4.61 -8.22 0.41
CA PHE A 59 -5.19 -7.98 1.74
C PHE A 59 -5.99 -9.18 2.29
N GLN A 60 -6.06 -10.30 1.56
CA GLN A 60 -6.82 -11.48 1.97
C GLN A 60 -5.98 -12.36 2.92
N THR A 61 -5.76 -11.88 4.14
CA THR A 61 -4.90 -12.55 5.14
C THR A 61 -5.64 -12.75 6.46
N PRO A 62 -5.26 -13.75 7.27
CA PRO A 62 -5.89 -13.97 8.58
C PRO A 62 -5.69 -12.80 9.56
N SER A 63 -4.54 -12.12 9.48
CA SER A 63 -4.18 -11.05 10.42
C SER A 63 -4.66 -9.65 10.00
N GLY A 64 -5.14 -9.49 8.76
CA GLY A 64 -5.45 -8.19 8.17
C GLY A 64 -4.21 -7.43 7.65
N ILE A 65 -3.01 -7.98 7.81
CA ILE A 65 -1.78 -7.43 7.21
C ILE A 65 -1.65 -7.99 5.80
N PRO A 66 -1.43 -7.17 4.77
CA PRO A 66 -1.34 -7.68 3.41
C PRO A 66 -0.11 -8.57 3.20
N TYR A 67 -0.20 -9.49 2.25
CA TYR A 67 0.93 -10.23 1.72
C TYR A 67 1.92 -9.29 0.99
N SER A 68 3.21 -9.64 0.99
CA SER A 68 4.24 -8.90 0.26
C SER A 68 4.11 -9.05 -1.26
N ASP A 69 3.70 -10.23 -1.74
CA ASP A 69 3.69 -10.57 -3.15
C ASP A 69 2.28 -10.93 -3.61
N ILE A 70 2.00 -10.62 -4.87
CA ILE A 70 0.72 -10.93 -5.51
C ILE A 70 0.91 -11.30 -6.97
N ASN A 71 0.17 -12.32 -7.41
CA ASN A 71 0.08 -12.65 -8.82
C ASN A 71 -0.97 -11.76 -9.51
N LEU A 72 -0.56 -10.95 -10.49
CA LEU A 72 -1.47 -9.98 -11.13
C LEU A 72 -2.62 -10.63 -11.91
N ARG A 73 -2.42 -11.81 -12.50
CA ARG A 73 -3.48 -12.50 -13.24
C ARG A 73 -4.49 -13.16 -12.32
N THR A 74 -4.03 -13.86 -11.29
CA THR A 74 -4.94 -14.59 -10.38
C THR A 74 -5.49 -13.72 -9.25
N ALA A 75 -4.91 -12.54 -9.04
CA ALA A 75 -5.20 -11.65 -7.91
C ALA A 75 -5.09 -12.37 -6.56
N LYS A 76 -4.12 -13.28 -6.42
CA LYS A 76 -3.86 -14.01 -5.17
C LYS A 76 -2.55 -13.56 -4.56
N GLY A 77 -2.64 -13.00 -3.35
CA GLY A 77 -1.48 -12.69 -2.54
C GLY A 77 -0.87 -13.95 -1.91
N HIS A 78 0.44 -13.92 -1.68
CA HIS A 78 1.14 -14.97 -0.96
C HIS A 78 2.40 -14.42 -0.26
N VAL A 79 2.88 -15.16 0.74
CA VAL A 79 4.18 -14.86 1.36
C VAL A 79 5.32 -15.15 0.39
N PRO A 80 6.50 -14.53 0.56
CA PRO A 80 7.68 -14.88 -0.21
C PRO A 80 8.03 -16.36 -0.03
N ARG A 81 8.63 -16.99 -1.03
CA ARG A 81 9.00 -18.42 -0.95
C ARG A 81 10.01 -18.72 0.16
N TRP A 82 10.75 -17.72 0.62
CA TRP A 82 11.84 -17.85 1.59
C TRP A 82 11.47 -17.45 3.01
N SER A 83 10.32 -16.82 3.26
CA SER A 83 9.93 -16.38 4.60
C SER A 83 8.41 -16.16 4.71
N PRO A 84 7.76 -16.51 5.84
CA PRO A 84 6.39 -16.09 6.13
C PRO A 84 6.29 -14.61 6.57
N ASP A 85 7.42 -13.96 6.82
CA ASP A 85 7.48 -12.58 7.30
C ASP A 85 7.59 -11.59 6.15
N SER A 86 6.94 -10.44 6.30
CA SER A 86 6.99 -9.31 5.39
C SER A 86 7.72 -8.13 6.04
N SER A 87 8.31 -7.25 5.23
CA SER A 87 8.85 -5.99 5.73
C SER A 87 7.71 -5.13 6.28
N THR A 88 7.90 -4.54 7.45
CA THR A 88 6.88 -3.67 8.07
C THR A 88 6.56 -2.47 7.18
N SER A 89 7.57 -1.81 6.60
CA SER A 89 7.35 -0.69 5.67
C SER A 89 6.48 -1.09 4.47
N GLU A 90 6.74 -2.25 3.85
CA GLU A 90 6.03 -2.71 2.66
C GLU A 90 4.52 -2.87 2.91
N VAL A 91 4.15 -3.46 4.05
CA VAL A 91 2.75 -3.73 4.38
C VAL A 91 2.02 -2.54 4.98
N THR A 92 2.72 -1.44 5.25
CA THR A 92 2.19 -0.22 5.87
C THR A 92 2.27 1.02 5.00
N THR A 93 2.68 0.86 3.74
CA THR A 93 2.95 1.97 2.82
C THR A 93 2.12 1.80 1.54
N LEU A 94 0.80 1.69 1.73
CA LEU A 94 -0.19 1.44 0.66
C LEU A 94 -1.37 2.43 0.71
N GLN A 95 -1.51 3.14 1.84
CA GLN A 95 -2.75 3.80 2.24
C GLN A 95 -3.04 5.04 1.40
N LEU A 96 -2.02 5.80 1.02
CA LEU A 96 -2.21 7.05 0.26
C LEU A 96 -2.80 6.76 -1.12
N GLU A 97 -2.23 5.78 -1.81
CA GLU A 97 -2.58 5.37 -3.16
C GLU A 97 -3.94 4.70 -3.19
N PHE A 98 -4.20 3.76 -2.27
CA PHE A 98 -5.50 3.10 -2.17
C PHE A 98 -6.61 4.08 -1.76
N ARG A 99 -6.33 5.04 -0.86
CA ARG A 99 -7.29 6.10 -0.52
C ARG A 99 -7.60 7.00 -1.73
N ASP A 100 -6.58 7.43 -2.46
CA ASP A 100 -6.80 8.25 -3.65
C ASP A 100 -7.56 7.49 -4.74
N LEU A 101 -7.26 6.20 -4.92
CA LEU A 101 -8.03 5.33 -5.83
C LEU A 101 -9.51 5.24 -5.42
N SER A 102 -9.80 5.07 -4.12
CA SER A 102 -11.17 5.11 -3.60
C SER A 102 -11.88 6.41 -3.94
N ARG A 103 -11.22 7.55 -3.72
CA ARG A 103 -11.78 8.87 -4.03
C ARG A 103 -12.02 9.05 -5.53
N CYS A 104 -11.09 8.62 -6.38
CA CYS A 104 -11.20 8.77 -7.83
C CYS A 104 -12.26 7.87 -8.46
N THR A 105 -12.46 6.66 -7.91
CA THR A 105 -13.42 5.67 -8.42
C THR A 105 -14.80 5.73 -7.76
N GLY A 106 -14.92 6.39 -6.61
CA GLY A 106 -16.11 6.37 -5.76
C GLY A 106 -16.33 5.05 -5.01
N SER A 107 -15.40 4.10 -5.09
CA SER A 107 -15.49 2.81 -4.40
C SER A 107 -14.74 2.87 -3.06
N PRO A 108 -15.40 2.71 -1.90
CA PRO A 108 -14.73 2.79 -0.59
C PRO A 108 -13.79 1.61 -0.31
N THR A 109 -13.94 0.51 -1.05
CA THR A 109 -13.25 -0.76 -0.81
C THR A 109 -11.72 -0.63 -0.73
N TYR A 110 -11.10 0.22 -1.57
CA TYR A 110 -9.64 0.34 -1.59
C TYR A 110 -9.11 0.97 -0.31
N GLU A 111 -9.68 2.12 0.09
CA GLU A 111 -9.37 2.79 1.35
C GLU A 111 -9.67 1.89 2.54
N GLU A 112 -10.84 1.27 2.59
CA GLU A 112 -11.22 0.40 3.70
C GLU A 112 -10.22 -0.73 3.91
N LYS A 113 -9.77 -1.38 2.83
CA LYS A 113 -8.79 -2.47 2.94
C LYS A 113 -7.41 -2.00 3.39
N ALA A 114 -6.94 -0.87 2.88
CA ALA A 114 -5.63 -0.34 3.25
C ALA A 114 -5.62 0.28 4.66
N PHE A 115 -6.72 0.91 5.08
CA PHE A 115 -6.82 1.63 6.36
C PHE A 115 -7.15 0.73 7.55
N HIS A 116 -7.89 -0.37 7.34
CA HIS A 116 -8.18 -1.35 8.38
C HIS A 116 -7.06 -2.38 8.60
N ALA A 117 -5.93 -2.25 7.89
CA ALA A 117 -4.73 -3.00 8.24
C ALA A 117 -4.36 -2.73 9.71
N LYS A 118 -3.83 -3.76 10.38
CA LYS A 118 -3.47 -3.70 11.81
C LYS A 118 -2.58 -2.47 12.08
N LYS A 119 -2.89 -1.77 13.18
CA LYS A 119 -2.16 -0.57 13.61
C LYS A 119 -1.25 -0.91 14.79
N TRP A 120 -0.14 -0.20 14.86
CA TRP A 120 0.86 -0.31 15.92
C TRP A 120 1.20 1.10 16.41
N HIS A 121 1.76 1.20 17.61
CA HIS A 121 2.10 2.46 18.26
C HIS A 121 3.60 2.52 18.51
N GLY A 122 4.18 3.72 18.44
CA GLY A 122 5.60 3.97 18.66
C GLY A 122 6.53 3.30 17.65
N LEU A 123 7.71 2.89 18.13
CA LEU A 123 8.73 2.28 17.30
C LEU A 123 8.40 0.81 16.96
N VAL A 124 8.37 0.50 15.66
CA VAL A 124 8.01 -0.83 15.15
C VAL A 124 9.23 -1.63 14.65
N PRO A 125 9.30 -2.95 14.94
CA PRO A 125 10.31 -3.82 14.34
C PRO A 125 10.15 -3.97 12.82
N ILE A 126 11.24 -4.24 12.09
CA ILE A 126 11.25 -4.26 10.61
C ILE A 126 10.57 -5.46 9.94
N PHE A 127 10.27 -6.52 10.70
CA PHE A 127 9.60 -7.71 10.18
C PHE A 127 8.35 -8.03 10.95
N ILE A 128 7.31 -8.38 10.20
CA ILE A 128 6.02 -8.79 10.73
C ILE A 128 5.52 -10.06 10.06
N ASN A 129 4.98 -10.96 10.88
CA ASN A 129 4.42 -12.20 10.39
C ASN A 129 3.00 -11.97 9.85
N VAL A 130 2.76 -12.31 8.57
CA VAL A 130 1.47 -12.07 7.92
C VAL A 130 0.35 -12.98 8.44
N GLN A 131 0.68 -14.14 9.01
CA GLN A 131 -0.32 -15.07 9.53
C GLN A 131 -0.79 -14.67 10.92
N THR A 132 0.13 -14.32 11.82
CA THR A 132 -0.19 -13.99 13.23
C THR A 132 -0.42 -12.49 13.45
N GLY A 133 0.15 -11.66 12.59
CA GLY A 133 0.24 -10.21 12.75
C GLY A 133 1.07 -9.75 13.93
N GLU A 134 2.02 -10.57 14.35
CA GLU A 134 2.99 -10.25 15.39
C GLU A 134 4.32 -9.86 14.77
N PHE A 135 4.96 -8.85 15.34
CA PHE A 135 6.33 -8.50 14.98
C PHE A 135 7.30 -9.60 15.40
N GLN A 136 8.35 -9.77 14.60
CA GLN A 136 9.44 -10.64 14.96
C GLN A 136 10.24 -10.01 16.11
N LYS A 137 10.11 -10.58 17.32
CA LYS A 137 10.62 -10.02 18.59
C LYS A 137 12.14 -9.74 18.61
N SER A 138 12.91 -10.45 17.79
CA SER A 138 14.37 -10.29 17.68
C SER A 138 14.80 -9.41 16.51
N SER A 139 13.87 -8.81 15.78
CA SER A 139 14.20 -7.96 14.64
C SER A 139 14.57 -6.55 15.08
N THR A 140 15.51 -5.96 14.35
CA THR A 140 15.99 -4.60 14.60
C THR A 140 14.85 -3.59 14.45
N ILE A 141 14.84 -2.57 15.29
CA ILE A 141 14.05 -1.36 15.12
C ILE A 141 14.94 -0.33 14.43
N THR A 142 14.49 0.24 13.31
CA THR A 142 15.24 1.28 12.60
C THR A 142 14.30 2.26 11.91
N LEU A 143 14.73 3.52 11.84
CA LEU A 143 14.12 4.58 11.02
C LEU A 143 14.63 4.54 9.56
N GLY A 144 15.49 3.58 9.22
CA GLY A 144 15.97 3.33 7.87
C GLY A 144 15.18 2.23 7.16
N ALA A 145 15.82 1.59 6.19
CA ALA A 145 15.19 0.59 5.32
C ALA A 145 14.36 -0.43 6.11
N ARG A 146 13.14 -0.70 5.61
CA ARG A 146 12.14 -1.63 6.17
C ARG A 146 11.30 -1.11 7.34
N GLY A 147 11.61 0.09 7.88
CA GLY A 147 10.82 0.77 8.90
C GLY A 147 10.48 2.23 8.56
N ASP A 148 11.30 2.89 7.74
CA ASP A 148 11.18 4.30 7.33
C ASP A 148 9.77 4.75 6.90
N SER A 149 9.22 4.13 5.86
CA SER A 149 8.01 4.65 5.21
C SER A 149 6.73 4.43 6.00
N TYR A 150 6.76 3.58 7.03
CA TYR A 150 5.68 3.47 8.02
C TYR A 150 5.43 4.83 8.69
N TYR A 151 6.48 5.44 9.24
CA TYR A 151 6.38 6.73 9.92
C TYR A 151 6.04 7.86 8.95
N GLU A 152 6.60 7.81 7.74
CA GLU A 152 6.28 8.75 6.66
C GLU A 152 4.77 8.73 6.35
N TYR A 153 4.16 7.54 6.25
CA TYR A 153 2.76 7.40 5.89
C TYR A 153 1.81 7.77 7.03
N LEU A 154 2.22 7.71 8.29
CA LEU A 154 1.41 8.27 9.40
C LEU A 154 1.16 9.76 9.17
N LEU A 155 2.23 10.55 9.02
CA LEU A 155 2.12 12.00 8.81
C LEU A 155 1.41 12.34 7.49
N LYS A 156 1.79 11.67 6.39
CA LYS A 156 1.19 11.96 5.07
C LYS A 156 -0.29 11.64 5.02
N GLN A 157 -0.73 10.55 5.65
CA GLN A 157 -2.16 10.22 5.71
C GLN A 157 -2.95 11.25 6.53
N TRP A 158 -2.40 11.74 7.64
CA TRP A 158 -3.04 12.81 8.41
C TRP A 158 -3.22 14.07 7.56
N ILE A 159 -2.21 14.44 6.77
CA ILE A 159 -2.31 15.57 5.85
C ILE A 159 -3.34 15.29 4.73
N GLN A 160 -3.29 14.12 4.07
CA GLN A 160 -4.17 13.74 2.96
C GLN A 160 -5.66 13.69 3.33
N THR A 161 -5.96 13.45 4.60
CA THR A 161 -7.32 13.39 5.14
C THR A 161 -7.83 14.74 5.60
N GLY A 162 -7.06 15.81 5.38
CA GLY A 162 -7.42 17.16 5.84
C GLY A 162 -7.27 17.32 7.35
N LYS A 163 -6.36 16.56 7.98
CA LYS A 163 -6.06 16.59 9.41
C LYS A 163 -7.22 16.15 10.30
N THR A 164 -7.99 15.15 9.87
CA THR A 164 -9.21 14.68 10.57
C THR A 164 -9.00 13.42 11.40
N HIS A 165 -7.92 12.67 11.16
CA HIS A 165 -7.58 11.46 11.90
C HIS A 165 -6.41 11.71 12.86
N ASP A 166 -6.67 12.31 14.01
CA ASP A 166 -5.63 12.77 14.93
C ASP A 166 -4.74 11.67 15.50
N PHE A 167 -5.23 10.42 15.55
CA PHE A 167 -4.40 9.29 15.97
C PHE A 167 -3.17 9.11 15.07
N LEU A 168 -3.26 9.40 13.76
CA LEU A 168 -2.13 9.32 12.83
C LEU A 168 -1.02 10.30 13.20
N LYS A 169 -1.41 11.50 13.65
CA LYS A 169 -0.46 12.49 14.14
C LYS A 169 0.12 12.07 15.49
N ALA A 170 -0.72 11.57 16.39
CA ALA A 170 -0.27 11.11 17.71
C ALA A 170 0.79 10.00 17.59
N ASP A 171 0.51 8.96 16.79
CA ASP A 171 1.43 7.85 16.55
C ASP A 171 2.73 8.34 15.89
N TYR A 172 2.64 9.30 14.96
CA TYR A 172 3.82 9.91 14.34
C TYR A 172 4.67 10.66 15.37
N MET A 173 4.05 11.47 16.23
CA MET A 173 4.78 12.22 17.26
C MET A 173 5.43 11.28 18.28
N GLU A 174 4.71 10.27 18.75
CA GLU A 174 5.24 9.25 19.66
C GLU A 174 6.46 8.54 19.07
N ALA A 175 6.43 8.21 17.78
CA ALA A 175 7.55 7.57 17.10
C ALA A 175 8.78 8.49 16.92
N ILE A 176 8.59 9.81 16.83
CA ILE A 176 9.69 10.78 16.72
C ILE A 176 10.27 11.16 18.09
N ASP A 177 9.46 11.10 19.15
CA ASP A 177 9.87 11.40 20.53
C ASP A 177 10.65 10.25 21.20
N GLY A 178 10.56 9.02 20.68
CA GLY A 178 11.24 7.81 21.18
C GLY A 178 12.68 7.66 20.70
#